data_AF-A0A1R1A0I7-F1
#
_entry.id   AF-A0A1R1A0I7-F1
#
_cell.length_a   1.000
_cell.length_b   1.000
_cell.length_c   1.000
_cell.angle_alpha   90.00
_cell.angle_beta   90.00
_cell.angle_gamma   90.00
#
_symmetry.space_group_name_H-M   'P 1'
#
loop_
_entity.id
_entity.type
_entity.pdbx_description
1 polymer ?
#
loop_
_entity_poly.entity_id
_entity_poly.type
_entity_poly.pdbx_seq_one_letter_code
_entity_poly.pdbx_strand_id
1 'polypeptide(L)'
;MRYPAEVDQFTVKLNKKEGSELYVIEEQLAVLGGVFEGDLAHDDIRKESIQVYTGPGLSGEKIQNYFLTVPAETPWRLRIKLFAQAEAVFVTYETPGDRVEAADINDLQVSISATQLEVERYKKSGSIDGGSFLRRN
;
A
#
# COMPACT_ATOMS: atom_id res chain seq x y z
N MET A 1 -22.77 14.14 17.82
CA MET A 1 -22.76 13.74 16.38
C MET A 1 -21.76 12.62 16.22
N ARG A 2 -22.10 11.54 15.49
CA ARG A 2 -21.11 10.49 15.18
C ARG A 2 -20.07 11.09 14.24
N TYR A 3 -18.80 10.89 14.58
CA TYR A 3 -17.66 11.16 13.73
C TYR A 3 -17.91 10.60 12.32
N PRO A 4 -17.56 11.30 11.22
CA PRO A 4 -17.67 10.74 9.89
C PRO A 4 -16.69 9.57 9.78
N ALA A 5 -17.17 8.40 9.37
CA ALA A 5 -16.43 7.14 9.47
C ALA A 5 -15.17 7.06 8.59
N GLU A 6 -14.93 8.06 7.73
CA GLU A 6 -13.93 8.04 6.65
C GLU A 6 -12.86 9.14 6.75
N VAL A 7 -12.96 10.07 7.71
CA VAL A 7 -12.02 11.21 7.80
C VAL A 7 -10.61 10.80 8.26
N ASP A 8 -10.49 9.65 8.94
CA ASP A 8 -9.25 9.15 9.54
C ASP A 8 -8.93 7.69 9.10
N GLN A 9 -9.44 7.25 7.94
CA GLN A 9 -9.08 5.93 7.42
C GLN A 9 -7.77 6.01 6.61
N PHE A 10 -6.66 5.97 7.32
CA PHE A 10 -5.40 5.61 6.70
C PHE A 10 -5.43 4.12 6.37
N THR A 11 -5.24 3.76 5.10
CA THR A 11 -5.02 2.37 4.72
C THR A 11 -3.87 1.82 5.56
N VAL A 12 -4.14 0.78 6.34
CA VAL A 12 -3.16 0.21 7.26
C VAL A 12 -1.99 -0.30 6.42
N LYS A 13 -0.86 0.41 6.48
CA LYS A 13 0.41 -0.10 5.97
C LYS A 13 0.86 -1.21 6.90
N LEU A 14 1.14 -2.38 6.33
CA LEU A 14 1.62 -3.53 7.10
C LEU A 14 3.01 -3.19 7.63
N ASN A 15 3.16 -3.13 8.96
CA ASN A 15 4.45 -2.87 9.60
C ASN A 15 5.50 -3.86 9.13
N LYS A 16 6.71 -3.36 8.84
CA LYS A 16 7.93 -4.16 8.81
C LYS A 16 8.06 -4.86 10.17
N LYS A 17 7.95 -6.19 10.21
CA LYS A 17 8.15 -6.94 11.46
C LYS A 17 9.59 -6.72 11.93
N GLU A 18 9.77 -6.48 13.24
CA GLU A 18 11.11 -6.48 13.82
C GLU A 18 11.65 -7.92 13.77
N GLY A 19 12.76 -8.09 13.07
CA GLY A 19 13.29 -9.39 12.67
C GLY A 19 13.10 -9.58 11.16
N SER A 20 14.14 -10.04 10.48
CA SER A 20 14.17 -10.31 9.03
C SER A 20 13.24 -11.44 8.58
N GLU A 21 12.08 -11.59 9.22
CA GLU A 21 11.03 -12.53 8.86
C GLU A 21 10.33 -12.04 7.61
N LEU A 22 10.71 -12.63 6.50
CA LEU A 22 10.04 -12.50 5.22
C LEU A 22 8.68 -13.18 5.34
N TYR A 23 7.65 -12.55 4.77
CA TYR A 23 6.37 -13.20 4.56
C TYR A 23 6.08 -13.34 3.07
N VAL A 24 5.28 -14.35 2.75
CA VAL A 24 4.89 -14.65 1.38
C VAL A 24 3.58 -13.93 1.07
N ILE A 25 3.56 -13.19 -0.02
CA ILE A 25 2.37 -12.54 -0.57
C ILE A 25 2.07 -13.13 -1.93
N GLU A 26 0.77 -13.20 -2.26
CA GLU A 26 0.30 -13.44 -3.62
C GLU A 26 -0.50 -12.22 -4.07
N GLU A 27 -0.11 -11.65 -5.20
CA GLU A 27 -0.80 -10.56 -5.87
C GLU A 27 -1.51 -11.06 -7.12
N GLN A 28 -2.78 -10.72 -7.28
CA GLN A 28 -3.49 -10.89 -8.53
C GLN A 28 -3.30 -9.65 -9.41
N LEU A 29 -2.69 -9.82 -10.58
CA LEU A 29 -2.45 -8.76 -11.55
C LEU A 29 -3.34 -8.98 -12.78
N ALA A 30 -4.18 -7.99 -13.10
CA ALA A 30 -5.04 -8.04 -14.27
C ALA A 30 -4.21 -7.83 -15.55
N VAL A 31 -4.32 -8.75 -16.50
CA VAL A 31 -3.60 -8.69 -17.77
C VAL A 31 -4.56 -8.16 -18.85
N LEU A 32 -4.18 -7.06 -19.50
CA LEU A 32 -5.01 -6.42 -20.52
C LEU A 32 -4.30 -6.53 -21.88
N GLY A 33 -5.00 -7.10 -22.87
CA GLY A 33 -4.42 -7.29 -24.21
C GLY A 33 -3.22 -8.22 -24.24
N GLY A 34 -3.13 -9.15 -23.28
CA GLY A 34 -2.05 -10.15 -23.18
C GLY A 34 -0.75 -9.64 -22.55
N VAL A 35 -0.74 -8.42 -22.01
CA VAL A 35 0.43 -7.80 -21.37
C VAL A 35 0.04 -7.26 -20.00
N PHE A 36 0.93 -7.40 -19.04
CA PHE A 36 0.94 -6.61 -17.82
C PHE A 36 2.28 -5.88 -17.70
N GLU A 37 2.23 -4.60 -17.32
CA GLU A 37 3.40 -3.79 -16.98
C GLU A 37 3.01 -2.85 -15.86
N GLY A 38 3.65 -3.00 -14.70
CA GLY A 38 3.32 -2.23 -13.51
C GLY A 38 4.19 -2.55 -12.32
N ASP A 39 4.07 -1.71 -11.28
CA ASP A 39 4.76 -1.89 -10.01
C ASP A 39 4.05 -2.98 -9.20
N LEU A 40 4.83 -3.86 -8.55
CA LEU A 40 4.30 -4.75 -7.51
C LEU A 40 3.93 -3.91 -6.28
N ALA A 41 2.93 -4.32 -5.52
CA ALA A 41 2.35 -3.47 -4.48
C ALA A 41 3.25 -3.30 -3.26
N HIS A 42 4.16 -4.23 -3.01
CA HIS A 42 5.08 -4.19 -1.87
C HIS A 42 6.51 -3.78 -2.23
N ASP A 43 7.20 -3.22 -1.25
CA ASP A 43 8.61 -2.86 -1.36
C ASP A 43 9.52 -4.01 -0.92
N ASP A 44 10.83 -3.83 -1.15
CA ASP A 44 11.91 -4.69 -0.67
C ASP A 44 11.73 -6.18 -1.05
N ILE A 45 11.08 -6.44 -2.19
CA ILE A 45 10.78 -7.78 -2.71
C ILE A 45 12.07 -8.55 -3.04
N ARG A 46 12.15 -9.79 -2.56
CA ARG A 46 13.22 -10.73 -2.95
C ARG A 46 12.97 -11.27 -4.35
N LYS A 47 13.70 -10.75 -5.32
CA LYS A 47 13.53 -11.07 -6.75
C LYS A 47 13.61 -12.57 -7.03
N GLU A 48 14.49 -13.27 -6.33
CA GLU A 48 14.69 -14.72 -6.47
C GLU A 48 13.50 -15.57 -5.99
N SER A 49 12.60 -15.00 -5.18
CA SER A 49 11.40 -15.68 -4.68
C SER A 49 10.21 -15.57 -5.63
N ILE A 50 10.29 -14.71 -6.66
CA ILE A 50 9.16 -14.38 -7.53
C ILE A 50 8.75 -15.59 -8.35
N GLN A 51 7.49 -15.95 -8.20
CA GLN A 51 6.83 -16.97 -8.98
C GLN A 51 5.56 -16.40 -9.61
N VAL A 52 5.40 -16.61 -10.91
CA VAL A 52 4.25 -16.11 -11.65
C VAL A 52 3.48 -17.29 -12.22
N TYR A 53 2.18 -17.34 -11.96
CA TYR A 53 1.28 -18.37 -12.43
C TYR A 53 0.01 -17.76 -13.03
N THR A 54 -0.66 -18.48 -13.94
CA THR A 54 -1.96 -18.05 -14.48
C THR A 54 -3.13 -18.37 -13.56
N GLY A 55 -2.90 -19.10 -12.46
CA GLY A 55 -3.89 -19.43 -11.44
C GLY A 55 -3.40 -19.18 -10.01
N PRO A 56 -4.31 -19.00 -9.05
CA PRO A 56 -3.97 -18.70 -7.65
C PRO A 56 -3.32 -19.89 -6.97
N GLY A 57 -2.54 -19.65 -5.92
CA GLY A 57 -1.93 -20.70 -5.11
C GLY A 57 -0.95 -21.58 -5.89
N LEU A 58 -0.15 -20.97 -6.77
CA LEU A 58 0.83 -21.65 -7.63
C LEU A 58 0.19 -22.69 -8.58
N SER A 59 -1.02 -22.40 -9.08
CA SER A 59 -1.76 -23.28 -9.99
C SER A 59 -1.79 -22.75 -11.43
N GLY A 60 -2.14 -23.60 -12.40
CA GLY A 60 -2.14 -23.22 -13.82
C GLY A 60 -0.74 -23.24 -14.45
N GLU A 61 -0.52 -22.41 -15.46
CA GLU A 61 0.74 -22.34 -16.19
C GLU A 61 1.74 -21.42 -15.48
N LYS A 62 2.98 -21.90 -15.31
CA LYS A 62 4.07 -21.11 -14.75
C LYS A 62 4.66 -20.21 -15.84
N ILE A 63 4.64 -18.89 -15.62
CA ILE A 63 5.25 -17.92 -16.51
C ILE A 63 6.69 -17.69 -16.07
N GLN A 64 7.64 -18.12 -16.90
CA GLN A 64 9.08 -17.97 -16.61
C GLN A 64 9.69 -16.72 -17.25
N ASN A 65 9.08 -16.23 -18.34
CA ASN A 65 9.59 -15.10 -19.11
C ASN A 65 8.91 -13.81 -18.68
N TYR A 66 9.50 -13.13 -17.70
CA TYR A 66 9.12 -11.80 -17.27
C TYR A 66 10.35 -10.93 -17.09
N PHE A 67 10.15 -9.62 -17.16
CA PHE A 67 11.21 -8.64 -16.97
C PHE A 67 10.99 -7.90 -15.66
N LEU A 68 12.06 -7.75 -14.89
CA LEU A 68 12.05 -6.98 -13.65
C LEU A 68 12.84 -5.69 -13.85
N THR A 69 12.26 -4.57 -13.46
CA THR A 69 12.91 -3.25 -13.49
C THR A 69 12.90 -2.66 -12.10
N VAL A 70 14.05 -2.18 -11.63
CA VAL A 70 14.15 -1.40 -10.39
C VAL A 70 14.32 0.07 -10.77
N PRO A 71 13.36 0.95 -10.43
CA PRO A 71 13.51 2.38 -10.68
C PRO A 71 14.68 2.96 -9.89
N ALA A 72 15.47 3.85 -10.52
CA ALA A 72 16.65 4.45 -9.88
C ALA A 72 16.29 5.32 -8.66
N GLU A 73 15.17 6.05 -8.74
CA GLU A 73 14.72 6.96 -7.67
C GLU A 73 14.07 6.22 -6.49
N THR A 74 13.55 5.00 -6.72
CA THR A 74 12.88 4.18 -5.70
C THR A 74 13.44 2.75 -5.74
N PRO A 75 14.69 2.52 -5.29
CA PRO A 75 15.38 1.23 -5.43
C PRO A 75 14.76 0.08 -4.62
N TRP A 76 13.84 0.39 -3.71
CA TRP A 76 13.05 -0.57 -2.94
C TRP A 76 11.80 -1.06 -3.70
N ARG A 77 11.40 -0.40 -4.79
CA ARG A 77 10.26 -0.82 -5.63
C ARG A 77 10.69 -1.76 -6.74
N LEU A 78 9.76 -2.63 -7.15
CA LEU A 78 9.98 -3.56 -8.24
C LEU A 78 8.85 -3.49 -9.25
N ARG A 79 9.21 -3.19 -10.51
CA ARG A 79 8.30 -3.24 -11.66
C ARG A 79 8.44 -4.57 -12.37
N ILE A 80 7.31 -5.18 -12.69
CA ILE A 80 7.26 -6.41 -13.49
C ILE A 80 6.58 -6.14 -14.83
N LYS A 81 7.15 -6.71 -15.89
CA LYS A 81 6.53 -6.78 -17.22
C LYS A 81 6.46 -8.23 -17.66
N LEU A 82 5.28 -8.68 -18.08
CA LEU A 82 5.04 -10.06 -18.49
C LEU A 82 4.01 -10.13 -19.61
N PHE A 83 4.02 -11.27 -20.30
CA PHE A 83 3.10 -11.59 -21.38
C PHE A 83 2.35 -12.87 -21.02
N ALA A 84 1.02 -12.84 -21.07
CA ALA A 84 0.18 -13.97 -20.69
C ALA A 84 -1.10 -14.00 -21.52
N GLN A 85 -1.49 -15.17 -22.00
CA GLN A 85 -2.80 -15.38 -22.64
C GLN A 85 -3.86 -15.72 -21.59
N ALA A 86 -3.93 -14.93 -20.53
CA ALA A 86 -4.88 -15.06 -19.44
C ALA A 86 -5.42 -13.68 -19.05
N GLU A 87 -6.58 -13.60 -18.42
CA GLU A 87 -7.16 -12.34 -17.94
C GLU A 87 -6.44 -11.82 -16.69
N ALA A 88 -5.78 -12.71 -15.95
CA ALA A 88 -5.00 -12.36 -14.77
C ALA A 88 -3.83 -13.33 -14.58
N VAL A 89 -2.84 -12.88 -13.82
CA VAL A 89 -1.74 -13.69 -13.31
C VAL A 89 -1.60 -13.47 -11.81
N PHE A 90 -1.03 -14.46 -11.14
CA PHE A 90 -0.83 -14.50 -9.72
C PHE A 90 0.68 -14.50 -9.46
N VAL A 91 1.16 -13.43 -8.85
CA VAL A 91 2.58 -13.24 -8.56
C VAL A 91 2.80 -13.48 -7.08
N THR A 92 3.50 -14.55 -6.76
CA THR A 92 3.89 -14.90 -5.39
C THR A 92 5.32 -14.47 -5.13
N TYR A 93 5.60 -13.83 -4.00
CA TYR A 93 6.94 -13.42 -3.63
C TYR A 93 7.11 -13.20 -2.12
N GLU A 94 8.36 -13.12 -1.68
CA GLU A 94 8.76 -12.81 -0.32
C GLU A 94 9.13 -11.33 -0.18
N THR A 95 8.63 -10.68 0.89
CA THR A 95 8.99 -9.32 1.27
C THR A 95 9.11 -9.19 2.80
N PRO A 96 10.01 -8.35 3.34
CA PRO A 96 10.02 -7.97 4.74
C PRO A 96 8.95 -6.91 5.10
N GLY A 97 8.25 -6.36 4.09
CA GLY A 97 7.25 -5.32 4.20
C GLY A 97 7.67 -3.98 3.59
N ASP A 98 6.75 -3.02 3.63
CA ASP A 98 6.88 -1.75 2.91
C ASP A 98 7.84 -0.77 3.60
N ARG A 99 8.43 0.12 2.80
CA ARG A 99 9.29 1.18 3.30
C ARG A 99 8.47 2.45 3.53
N VAL A 100 8.71 3.10 4.66
CA VAL A 100 8.15 4.44 4.91
C VAL A 100 9.00 5.48 4.18
N GLU A 101 8.37 6.26 3.31
CA GLU A 101 8.99 7.32 2.53
C GLU A 101 8.82 8.69 3.21
N ALA A 102 9.64 9.66 2.80
CA ALA A 102 9.52 11.02 3.32
C ALA A 102 8.18 11.67 2.94
N ALA A 103 7.63 11.31 1.77
CA ALA A 103 6.30 11.75 1.34
C ALA A 103 5.21 11.27 2.30
N ASP A 104 5.25 9.99 2.70
CA ASP A 104 4.28 9.44 3.67
C ASP A 104 4.32 10.19 5.00
N ILE A 105 5.53 10.54 5.48
CA ILE A 105 5.69 11.33 6.71
C ILE A 105 5.18 12.75 6.53
N ASN A 106 5.40 13.38 5.37
CA ASN A 106 4.89 14.72 5.10
C ASN A 106 3.36 14.75 5.07
N ASP A 107 2.73 13.76 4.45
CA ASP A 107 1.26 13.63 4.41
C ASP A 107 0.68 13.41 5.82
N LEU A 108 1.36 12.61 6.63
CA LEU A 108 1.04 12.44 8.05
C LEU A 108 1.19 13.76 8.82
N GLN A 109 2.27 14.51 8.61
CA GLN A 109 2.50 15.81 9.25
C GLN A 109 1.43 16.83 8.88
N VAL A 110 1.00 16.87 7.62
CA VAL A 110 -0.09 17.72 7.15
C VAL A 110 -1.39 17.36 7.86
N SER A 111 -1.71 16.08 7.94
CA SER A 111 -2.93 15.58 8.58
C SER A 111 -2.95 15.91 10.08
N ILE A 112 -1.83 15.67 10.78
CA ILE A 112 -1.68 16.02 12.20
C ILE A 112 -1.83 17.54 12.40
N SER A 113 -1.22 18.35 11.54
CA SER A 113 -1.30 19.81 11.62
C SER A 113 -2.74 20.30 11.41
N ALA A 114 -3.48 19.71 10.47
CA ALA A 114 -4.89 20.01 10.24
C ALA A 114 -5.74 19.66 11.46
N THR A 115 -5.53 18.49 12.07
CA THR A 115 -6.22 18.07 13.30
C THR A 115 -5.92 19.03 14.46
N GLN A 116 -4.66 19.44 14.63
CA GLN A 116 -4.28 20.39 15.67
C GLN A 116 -4.95 21.75 15.47
N LEU A 117 -4.96 22.27 14.24
CA LEU A 117 -5.63 23.52 13.89
C LEU A 117 -7.13 23.47 14.25
N GLU A 118 -7.78 22.36 13.93
CA GLU A 118 -9.20 22.13 14.20
C GLU A 118 -9.51 22.13 15.70
N VAL A 119 -8.69 21.42 16.48
CA VAL A 119 -8.80 21.39 17.95
C VAL A 119 -8.60 22.79 18.53
N GLU A 120 -7.60 23.54 18.09
CA GLU A 120 -7.34 24.90 18.58
C GLU A 120 -8.44 25.89 18.19
N ARG A 121 -8.97 25.80 16.97
CA ARG A 121 -10.14 26.57 16.55
C ARG A 121 -11.33 26.28 17.48
N TYR A 122 -11.58 25.01 17.78
CA TYR A 122 -12.67 24.61 18.66
C TYR A 122 -12.47 25.08 20.10
N LYS A 123 -11.26 25.02 20.66
CA LYS A 123 -10.98 25.55 22.01
C LYS A 123 -11.32 27.04 22.14
N LYS A 124 -11.06 27.82 21.09
CA LYS A 124 -11.26 29.29 21.10
C LYS A 124 -12.71 29.71 20.90
N SER A 125 -13.47 28.96 20.11
CA SER A 125 -14.77 29.41 19.59
C SER A 125 -15.91 28.40 19.77
N GLY A 126 -15.59 27.18 20.19
CA GLY A 126 -16.54 26.11 20.46
C GLY A 126 -17.10 26.18 21.88
N SER A 127 -18.27 25.58 22.08
CA SER A 127 -18.84 25.38 23.40
C SER A 127 -18.19 24.15 24.05
N ILE A 128 -17.40 24.34 25.10
CA ILE A 128 -16.83 23.23 25.88
C ILE A 128 -17.71 23.05 27.12
N ASP A 129 -18.61 22.07 27.09
CA ASP A 129 -19.53 21.78 28.20
C ASP A 129 -19.05 20.63 29.12
N GLY A 130 -17.78 20.24 29.00
CA GLY A 130 -17.20 19.14 29.78
C GLY A 130 -17.28 17.77 29.13
N GLY A 131 -17.69 17.66 27.85
CA GLY A 131 -17.54 16.40 27.10
C GLY A 131 -18.14 16.35 25.70
N SER A 132 -18.88 17.37 25.27
CA SER A 132 -19.58 17.35 23.98
C SER A 132 -19.23 18.55 23.11
N PHE A 133 -18.94 18.28 21.83
CA PHE A 133 -18.74 19.30 20.82
C PHE A 133 -20.11 19.77 20.29
N LEU A 134 -20.62 20.91 20.76
CA LEU A 134 -21.88 21.52 20.29
C LEU A 134 -21.58 22.72 19.37
N ARG A 135 -22.03 22.63 18.11
CA ARG A 135 -22.00 23.75 17.16
C ARG A 135 -23.22 24.64 17.42
N ARG A 136 -23.01 25.94 17.73
CA ARG A 136 -24.10 26.93 17.74
C ARG A 136 -24.31 27.47 16.33
N ASN A 137 -25.57 27.53 15.92
CA ASN A 137 -26.03 28.13 14.66
C ASN A 137 -25.82 29.64 14.66
#